data_AF-A0A2V6G3J8-F1
#
_entry.id   AF-A0A2V6G3J8-F1
#
_cell.length_a   1.000
_cell.length_b   1.000
_cell.length_c   1.000
_cell.angle_alpha   90.00
_cell.angle_beta   90.00
_cell.angle_gamma   90.00
#
_symmetry.space_group_name_H-M   'P 1'
#
loop_
_entity.id
_entity.type
_entity.pdbx_description
1 polymer ?
#
loop_
_entity_poly.entity_id
_entity_poly.type
_entity_poly.pdbx_seq_one_letter_code
_entity_poly.pdbx_strand_id
1 'polypeptide(L)'
;MLTRFRRNLEVKRVASLPNRVRWQPDCRSLLSSVDKKAAAKRIQELRAQIREHDRRYYEEAAPTISDREYDRLYRELVDLEAQFPELVTPD
;
A
#
# COMPACT_ATOMS: atom_id res chain seq x y z
N MET A 1 46.99 -15.25 44.48
CA MET A 1 46.17 -15.72 43.34
C MET A 1 45.30 -16.88 43.80
N LEU A 2 44.07 -16.60 44.26
CA LEU A 2 43.12 -17.63 44.72
C LEU A 2 41.74 -17.32 44.14
N THR A 3 41.48 -17.91 42.98
CA THR A 3 40.19 -17.96 42.29
C THR A 3 39.25 -18.84 43.11
N ARG A 4 38.33 -18.23 43.86
CA ARG A 4 37.24 -18.96 44.53
C ARG A 4 35.92 -18.66 43.85
N PHE A 5 35.69 -19.43 42.79
CA PHE A 5 34.46 -19.49 42.02
C PHE A 5 33.34 -20.04 42.92
N ARG A 6 32.54 -19.15 43.52
CA ARG A 6 31.32 -19.55 44.24
C ARG A 6 30.23 -19.83 43.21
N ARG A 7 30.03 -21.12 42.90
CA ARG A 7 28.78 -21.63 42.32
C ARG A 7 27.64 -21.21 43.26
N ASN A 8 26.76 -20.34 42.79
CA ASN A 8 25.42 -20.22 43.38
C ASN A 8 24.42 -20.72 42.34
N LEU A 9 24.12 -22.02 42.47
CA LEU A 9 22.91 -22.62 41.94
C LEU A 9 21.77 -22.16 42.86
N GLU A 10 21.01 -21.15 42.43
CA GLU A 10 19.69 -20.91 43.02
C GLU A 10 18.64 -21.29 41.97
N VAL A 11 18.06 -22.45 42.20
CA VAL A 11 17.11 -23.11 41.31
C VAL A 11 15.70 -22.80 41.79
N LYS A 12 14.86 -22.34 40.85
CA LYS A 12 13.38 -22.30 40.84
C LYS A 12 12.69 -21.17 41.63
N ARG A 13 12.08 -20.24 40.89
CA ARG A 13 10.61 -20.25 40.63
C ARG A 13 10.18 -18.98 39.88
N VAL A 14 9.39 -19.18 38.83
CA VAL A 14 8.19 -18.41 38.40
C VAL A 14 8.12 -18.32 36.87
N ALA A 15 7.02 -18.88 36.34
CA ALA A 15 6.36 -18.64 35.07
C ALA A 15 7.23 -18.67 33.79
N SER A 16 7.26 -19.76 33.02
CA SER A 16 6.17 -20.11 32.09
C SER A 16 5.60 -18.90 31.32
N LEU A 17 6.37 -18.38 30.36
CA LEU A 17 5.79 -17.83 29.15
C LEU A 17 6.65 -18.28 27.96
N PRO A 18 6.25 -19.30 27.18
CA PRO A 18 6.77 -19.38 25.82
C PRO A 18 6.27 -18.12 25.12
N ASN A 19 7.17 -17.49 24.38
CA ASN A 19 6.90 -16.43 23.42
C ASN A 19 5.72 -16.82 22.51
N ARG A 20 4.50 -16.53 22.96
CA ARG A 20 3.27 -16.75 22.22
C ARG A 20 3.01 -15.44 21.53
N VAL A 21 3.63 -15.27 20.36
CA VAL A 21 3.24 -14.25 19.41
C VAL A 21 1.77 -14.51 19.08
N ARG A 22 0.89 -13.90 19.88
CA ARG A 22 -0.54 -13.92 19.67
C ARG A 22 -0.80 -12.87 18.61
N TRP A 23 -0.57 -13.24 17.35
CA TRP A 23 -1.13 -12.52 16.23
C TRP A 23 -2.64 -12.48 16.44
N GLN A 24 -3.14 -11.31 16.86
CA GLN A 24 -4.57 -11.02 16.96
C GLN A 24 -5.16 -11.13 15.54
N PRO A 25 -6.18 -11.97 15.31
CA PRO A 25 -6.75 -12.16 13.99
C PRO A 25 -7.91 -11.19 13.70
N ASP A 26 -7.67 -9.88 13.66
CA ASP A 26 -8.78 -8.94 13.43
C ASP A 26 -8.39 -7.51 12.96
N CYS A 27 -7.28 -7.35 12.24
CA CYS A 27 -7.09 -6.15 11.38
C CYS A 27 -7.27 -6.45 9.88
N ARG A 28 -7.37 -7.72 9.48
CA ARG A 28 -7.29 -8.14 8.06
C ARG A 28 -8.51 -7.75 7.23
N SER A 29 -9.68 -7.56 7.85
CA SER A 29 -10.92 -7.22 7.13
C SER A 29 -10.92 -5.77 6.61
N LEU A 30 -10.40 -4.83 7.40
CA LEU A 30 -10.42 -3.40 7.07
C LEU A 30 -9.48 -3.02 5.92
N LEU A 31 -8.34 -3.70 5.76
CA LEU A 31 -7.37 -3.41 4.68
C LEU A 31 -8.04 -3.43 3.30
N SER A 32 -8.80 -4.47 2.99
CA SER A 32 -9.43 -4.62 1.66
C SER A 32 -10.34 -3.45 1.25
N SER A 33 -11.05 -2.85 2.21
CA SER A 33 -11.96 -1.72 1.95
C SER A 33 -11.24 -0.38 1.84
N VAL A 34 -10.13 -0.23 2.58
CA VAL A 34 -9.28 0.96 2.54
C VAL A 34 -8.49 0.98 1.22
N ASP A 35 -7.99 -0.18 0.79
CA ASP A 35 -7.28 -0.34 -0.49
C ASP A 35 -8.19 0.00 -1.67
N LYS A 36 -9.46 -0.47 -1.66
CA LYS A 36 -10.46 -0.12 -2.69
C LYS A 36 -10.76 1.38 -2.74
N LYS A 37 -11.00 2.02 -1.59
CA LYS A 37 -11.27 3.47 -1.55
C LYS A 37 -10.05 4.29 -1.99
N ALA A 38 -8.84 3.87 -1.60
CA ALA A 38 -7.61 4.51 -2.02
C ALA A 38 -7.37 4.34 -3.53
N ALA A 39 -7.60 3.15 -4.06
CA ALA A 39 -7.51 2.87 -5.50
C ALA A 39 -8.54 3.70 -6.29
N ALA A 40 -9.79 3.77 -5.85
CA ALA A 40 -10.82 4.59 -6.48
C ALA A 40 -10.41 6.06 -6.56
N LYS A 41 -9.88 6.61 -5.45
CA LYS A 41 -9.38 7.98 -5.42
C LYS A 41 -8.22 8.17 -6.40
N ARG A 42 -7.28 7.23 -6.45
CA ARG A 42 -6.13 7.29 -7.36
C ARG A 42 -6.55 7.23 -8.82
N ILE A 43 -7.50 6.36 -9.17
CA ILE A 43 -8.10 6.28 -10.52
C ILE A 43 -8.71 7.63 -10.92
N GLN A 44 -9.48 8.26 -10.02
CA GLN A 44 -10.08 9.58 -10.28
C GLN A 44 -9.03 10.67 -10.51
N GLU A 45 -7.94 10.68 -9.73
CA GLU A 45 -6.81 11.58 -9.92
C GLU A 45 -6.11 11.38 -11.26
N LEU A 46 -5.90 10.12 -11.68
CA LEU A 46 -5.30 9.79 -12.97
C LEU A 46 -6.21 10.22 -14.13
N ARG A 47 -7.52 9.95 -14.04
CA ARG A 47 -8.51 10.43 -15.02
C ARG A 47 -8.53 11.95 -15.12
N ALA A 48 -8.45 12.67 -13.99
CA ALA A 48 -8.42 14.12 -13.98
C ALA A 48 -7.14 14.66 -14.65
N GLN A 49 -5.98 14.06 -14.37
CA GLN A 49 -4.72 14.43 -15.03
C GLN A 49 -4.78 14.18 -16.54
N ILE A 50 -5.24 13.00 -16.97
CA ILE A 50 -5.39 12.68 -18.40
C ILE A 50 -6.30 13.69 -19.08
N ARG A 51 -7.48 14.00 -18.50
CA ARG A 51 -8.39 15.01 -19.05
C ARG A 51 -7.78 16.40 -19.12
N GLU A 52 -7.00 16.81 -18.13
CA GLU A 52 -6.30 18.10 -18.15
C GLU A 52 -5.24 18.13 -19.26
N HIS A 53 -4.52 17.04 -19.47
CA HIS A 53 -3.54 16.92 -20.55
C HIS A 53 -4.21 16.90 -21.92
N ASP A 54 -5.31 16.15 -22.09
CA ASP A 54 -6.12 16.15 -23.32
C ASP A 54 -6.64 17.57 -23.60
N ARG A 55 -7.16 18.26 -22.59
CA ARG A 55 -7.62 19.64 -22.68
C ARG A 55 -6.51 20.57 -23.18
N ARG A 56 -5.33 20.52 -22.58
CA ARG A 56 -4.18 21.35 -23.02
C ARG A 56 -3.69 20.98 -24.41
N TYR A 57 -3.78 19.70 -24.78
CA TYR A 57 -3.41 19.23 -26.11
C TYR A 57 -4.35 19.81 -27.18
N TYR A 58 -5.65 19.76 -26.95
CA TYR A 58 -6.65 20.21 -27.93
C TYR A 58 -6.98 21.70 -27.88
N GLU A 59 -7.03 22.33 -26.70
CA GLU A 59 -7.41 23.74 -26.52
C GLU A 59 -6.21 24.69 -26.62
N GLU A 60 -5.11 24.35 -25.95
CA GLU A 60 -3.95 25.25 -25.80
C GLU A 60 -2.84 24.97 -26.83
N ALA A 61 -2.90 23.83 -27.53
CA ALA A 61 -1.84 23.31 -28.40
C ALA A 61 -0.46 23.28 -27.72
N ALA A 62 -0.45 23.16 -26.38
CA ALA A 62 0.73 23.23 -25.52
C ALA A 62 0.85 21.94 -24.69
N PRO A 63 1.23 20.81 -25.32
CA PRO A 63 1.42 19.56 -24.60
C PRO A 63 2.44 19.75 -23.47
N THR A 64 1.99 19.65 -22.22
CA THR A 64 2.85 19.82 -21.05
C THR A 64 3.63 18.54 -20.72
N ILE A 65 3.17 17.39 -21.24
CA ILE A 65 3.77 16.07 -21.02
C ILE A 65 4.16 15.44 -22.35
N SER A 66 5.21 14.61 -22.33
CA SER A 66 5.60 13.80 -23.48
C SER A 66 4.67 12.60 -23.66
N ASP A 67 4.52 12.08 -24.88
CA ASP A 67 3.77 10.85 -25.18
C ASP A 67 4.13 9.69 -24.23
N ARG A 68 5.41 9.58 -23.86
CA ARG A 68 5.87 8.55 -22.91
C ARG A 68 5.31 8.72 -21.49
N GLU A 69 5.09 9.94 -21.05
CA GLU A 69 4.50 10.21 -19.74
C GLU A 69 3.00 9.95 -19.77
N TYR A 70 2.33 10.33 -20.86
CA TYR A 70 0.94 9.96 -21.10
C TYR A 70 0.74 8.45 -21.07
N ASP A 71 1.58 7.70 -21.80
CA ASP A 71 1.58 6.23 -21.79
C ASP A 71 1.75 5.65 -20.38
N ARG A 72 2.58 6.27 -19.53
CA ARG A 72 2.76 5.82 -18.14
C ARG A 72 1.51 6.06 -17.30
N LEU A 73 0.92 7.26 -17.39
CA LEU A 73 -0.31 7.59 -16.66
C LEU A 73 -1.46 6.67 -17.08
N TYR A 74 -1.57 6.41 -18.39
CA TYR A 74 -2.58 5.51 -18.94
C TYR A 74 -2.36 4.05 -18.49
N ARG A 75 -1.10 3.57 -18.49
CA ARG A 75 -0.78 2.23 -17.97
C ARG A 75 -1.10 2.11 -16.48
N GLU A 76 -0.76 3.10 -15.66
CA GLU A 76 -1.09 3.11 -14.23
C GLU A 76 -2.60 3.03 -14.02
N LEU A 77 -3.38 3.77 -14.83
CA LEU A 77 -4.83 3.69 -14.80
C LEU A 77 -5.33 2.27 -15.14
N VAL A 78 -4.87 1.70 -16.25
CA VAL A 78 -5.27 0.35 -16.69
C VAL A 78 -4.86 -0.72 -15.68
N ASP A 79 -3.67 -0.61 -15.08
CA ASP A 79 -3.21 -1.54 -14.05
C ASP A 79 -4.07 -1.48 -12.78
N LEU A 80 -4.53 -0.28 -12.40
CA LEU A 80 -5.45 -0.11 -11.27
C LEU A 80 -6.85 -0.62 -11.61
N GLU A 81 -7.35 -0.37 -12.81
CA GLU A 81 -8.63 -0.90 -13.29
C GLU A 81 -8.61 -2.44 -13.38
N ALA A 82 -7.50 -3.04 -13.79
CA ALA A 82 -7.30 -4.49 -13.83
C ALA A 82 -7.24 -5.12 -12.44
N GLN A 83 -6.63 -4.43 -11.46
CA GLN A 83 -6.57 -4.87 -10.06
C GLN A 83 -7.94 -4.76 -9.36
N PHE A 84 -8.75 -3.79 -9.77
CA PHE A 84 -10.05 -3.50 -9.15
C PHE A 84 -11.18 -3.41 -10.20
N PRO A 85 -11.58 -4.54 -10.82
CA PRO A 85 -12.65 -4.56 -11.83
C PRO A 85 -13.99 -4.06 -11.29
N GLU A 86 -14.19 -4.18 -9.98
CA GLU A 86 -15.37 -3.70 -9.24
C GLU A 86 -15.40 -2.17 -9.05
N LEU A 87 -14.32 -1.45 -9.35
CA LEU A 87 -14.25 0.02 -9.34
C LEU A 87 -14.33 0.64 -10.75
N VAL A 88 -14.38 -0.19 -11.80
CA VAL A 88 -14.56 0.26 -13.18
C VAL A 88 -16.02 0.66 -13.36
N THR A 89 -16.35 1.88 -12.93
CA THR A 89 -17.63 2.49 -13.28
C THR A 89 -17.50 3.13 -14.67
N PRO A 90 -18.30 2.68 -15.66
CA PRO A 90 -18.51 3.47 -16.85
C PRO A 90 -19.20 4.76 -16.41
N ASP A 91 -18.50 5.87 -16.57
CA ASP A 91 -19.12 7.21 -16.54
C ASP A 91 -19.50 7.55 -17.98
#